data_AF-A0A8H9IQJ8-F1
#
_entry.id   AF-A0A8H9IQJ8-F1
#
_cell.length_a   1.000
_cell.length_b   1.000
_cell.length_c   1.000
_cell.angle_alpha   90.00
_cell.angle_beta   90.00
_cell.angle_gamma   90.00
#
_symmetry.space_group_name_H-M   'P 1'
#
loop_
_entity.id
_entity.type
_entity.pdbx_description
1 polymer ?
#
loop_
_entity_poly.entity_id
_entity_poly.type
_entity_poly.pdbx_seq_one_letter_code
_entity_poly.pdbx_strand_id
1 'polypeptide(L)'
;MSDVAERGLVRQWHDLQALHAAVSGALEARLQERHGIGVTEFEALEQLATADRKCRGTELTEVVHLSQSATSRLVARMEREGLVERSLCEDDRRGVFVNLTAAGRRRYDEAKPTHREVLAEVLARA
;
A
#
# COMPACT_ATOMS: atom_id res chain seq x y z
N MET A 1 -1.88 -27.74 -24.66
CA MET A 1 -0.55 -27.27 -24.25
C MET A 1 0.36 -28.49 -24.14
N SER A 2 1.64 -28.40 -24.51
CA SER A 2 2.57 -29.51 -24.24
C SER A 2 2.91 -29.56 -22.75
N ASP A 3 3.20 -30.75 -22.25
CA ASP A 3 3.60 -31.00 -20.85
C ASP A 3 4.84 -30.18 -20.42
N VAL A 4 5.73 -29.87 -21.37
CA VAL A 4 6.87 -28.95 -21.15
C VAL A 4 6.42 -27.49 -21.00
N ALA A 5 5.46 -27.04 -21.83
CA ALA A 5 4.94 -25.68 -21.76
C ALA A 5 4.15 -25.46 -20.46
N GLU A 6 3.38 -26.46 -20.01
CA GLU A 6 2.64 -26.41 -18.74
C GLU A 6 3.58 -26.30 -17.53
N ARG A 7 4.61 -27.15 -17.45
CA ARG A 7 5.63 -27.05 -16.39
C ARG A 7 6.36 -25.71 -16.39
N GLY A 8 6.62 -25.15 -17.57
CA GLY A 8 7.20 -23.81 -17.71
C GLY A 8 6.33 -22.72 -17.10
N LEU A 9 5.01 -22.75 -17.36
CA LEU A 9 4.05 -21.78 -16.81
C LEU A 9 3.94 -21.90 -15.28
N VAL A 10 3.86 -23.12 -14.75
CA VAL A 10 3.80 -23.36 -13.29
C VAL A 10 5.07 -22.84 -12.61
N ARG A 11 6.24 -23.05 -13.20
CA ARG A 11 7.50 -22.50 -12.68
C ARG A 11 7.49 -20.98 -12.65
N GLN A 12 7.11 -20.33 -13.74
CA GLN A 12 7.02 -18.86 -13.80
C GLN A 12 6.07 -18.30 -12.74
N TRP A 13 4.94 -18.96 -12.50
CA TRP A 13 4.03 -18.59 -11.43
C TRP A 13 4.67 -18.69 -10.05
N HIS A 14 5.40 -19.78 -9.76
CA HIS A 14 6.10 -19.93 -8.49
C HIS A 14 7.23 -18.91 -8.30
N ASP A 15 7.99 -18.62 -9.36
CA ASP A 15 9.05 -17.61 -9.32
C ASP A 15 8.47 -16.21 -9.02
N LEU A 16 7.34 -15.86 -9.64
CA LEU A 16 6.61 -14.61 -9.36
C LEU A 16 6.12 -14.55 -7.90
N GLN A 17 5.52 -15.63 -7.39
CA GLN A 17 5.03 -15.71 -6.01
C GLN A 17 6.18 -15.58 -5.00
N ALA A 18 7.31 -16.23 -5.25
CA ALA A 18 8.49 -16.16 -4.39
C ALA A 18 9.08 -14.73 -4.35
N LEU A 19 9.17 -14.07 -5.51
CA LEU A 19 9.62 -12.69 -5.60
C LEU A 19 8.70 -11.73 -4.84
N HIS A 20 7.38 -11.85 -5.07
CA HIS A 20 6.39 -11.04 -4.35
C HIS A 20 6.52 -11.22 -2.84
N ALA A 21 6.57 -12.47 -2.35
CA ALA A 21 6.70 -12.76 -0.92
C ALA A 21 8.00 -12.19 -0.31
N ALA A 22 9.12 -12.28 -1.03
CA ALA A 22 10.40 -11.75 -0.57
C ALA A 22 10.36 -10.21 -0.45
N VAL A 23 9.82 -9.53 -1.47
CA VAL A 23 9.69 -8.06 -1.46
C VAL A 23 8.74 -7.59 -0.37
N SER A 24 7.52 -8.15 -0.30
CA SER A 24 6.52 -7.75 0.71
C SER A 24 7.02 -8.00 2.13
N GLY A 25 7.68 -9.14 2.39
CA GLY A 25 8.23 -9.44 3.71
C GLY A 25 9.34 -8.48 4.13
N ALA A 26 10.24 -8.13 3.21
CA ALA A 26 11.31 -7.17 3.47
C ALA A 26 10.76 -5.75 3.72
N LEU A 27 9.77 -5.33 2.93
CA LEU A 27 9.10 -4.04 3.10
C LEU A 27 8.39 -3.97 4.45
N GLU A 28 7.60 -4.98 4.80
CA GLU A 28 6.88 -5.04 6.07
C GLU A 28 7.85 -4.93 7.26
N ALA A 29 8.92 -5.73 7.27
CA ALA A 29 9.89 -5.71 8.35
C ALA A 29 10.59 -4.34 8.48
N ARG A 30 11.05 -3.75 7.36
CA ARG A 30 11.86 -2.53 7.40
C ARG A 30 11.04 -1.28 7.66
N LEU A 31 9.82 -1.21 7.13
CA LEU A 31 8.90 -0.10 7.39
C LEU A 31 8.42 -0.14 8.84
N GLN A 32 8.10 -1.32 9.37
CA GLN A 32 7.68 -1.46 10.75
C GLN A 32 8.82 -1.09 11.72
N GLU A 33 10.03 -1.58 11.47
CA GLU A 33 11.22 -1.31 12.30
C GLU A 33 11.55 0.18 12.36
N ARG A 34 11.56 0.89 11.21
CA ARG A 34 12.08 2.26 11.13
C ARG A 34 11.00 3.34 11.29
N HIS A 35 9.75 3.04 10.92
CA HIS A 35 8.69 4.04 10.78
C HIS A 35 7.40 3.67 11.53
N GLY A 36 7.34 2.47 12.10
CA GLY A 36 6.18 1.98 12.85
C GLY A 36 4.92 1.79 12.01
N ILE A 37 5.07 1.61 10.69
CA ILE A 37 3.96 1.39 9.75
C ILE A 37 4.21 0.12 8.93
N GLY A 38 3.14 -0.57 8.55
CA GLY A 38 3.19 -1.71 7.64
C GLY A 38 3.20 -1.29 6.15
N VAL A 39 3.42 -2.25 5.25
CA VAL A 39 3.46 -2.00 3.80
C VAL A 39 2.14 -1.44 3.27
N THR A 40 1.02 -1.98 3.74
CA THR A 40 -0.33 -1.53 3.34
C THR A 40 -0.62 -0.08 3.78
N GLU A 41 -0.15 0.31 4.96
CA GLU A 41 -0.27 1.70 5.42
C GLU A 41 0.58 2.63 4.57
N PHE A 42 1.81 2.22 4.27
CA PHE A 42 2.68 2.96 3.37
C PHE A 42 2.03 3.16 1.98
N GLU A 43 1.46 2.12 1.38
CA GLU A 43 0.77 2.20 0.08
C GLU A 43 -0.44 3.14 0.13
N ALA A 44 -1.22 3.10 1.22
CA ALA A 44 -2.32 4.04 1.43
C ALA A 44 -1.81 5.48 1.52
N LEU A 45 -0.75 5.72 2.31
CA LEU A 45 -0.15 7.05 2.44
C LEU A 45 0.42 7.55 1.10
N GLU A 46 1.09 6.66 0.34
CA GLU A 46 1.62 6.96 -0.98
C GLU A 46 0.51 7.41 -1.94
N GLN A 47 -0.55 6.63 -2.05
CA GLN A 47 -1.68 6.96 -2.91
C GLN A 47 -2.27 8.32 -2.58
N LEU A 48 -2.45 8.62 -1.28
CA LEU A 48 -2.99 9.90 -0.85
C LEU A 48 -2.00 11.06 -1.04
N ALA A 49 -0.69 10.81 -0.97
CA ALA A 49 0.35 11.82 -1.15
C ALA A 49 0.54 12.22 -2.61
N THR A 50 0.30 11.29 -3.54
CA THR A 50 0.51 11.49 -4.98
C THR A 50 -0.76 11.76 -5.75
N ALA A 51 -1.93 11.71 -5.12
CA ALA A 51 -3.19 12.01 -5.78
C ALA A 51 -3.31 13.52 -6.06
N ASP A 52 -3.58 13.87 -7.32
CA ASP A 52 -3.84 15.26 -7.75
C ASP A 52 -5.20 15.81 -7.28
N ARG A 53 -6.04 14.94 -6.71
CA ARG A 53 -7.40 15.24 -6.26
C ARG A 53 -7.73 14.51 -4.97
N LYS A 54 -8.82 14.94 -4.31
CA LYS A 54 -9.36 14.22 -3.14
C LYS A 54 -9.61 12.75 -3.50
N CYS A 55 -9.10 11.84 -2.68
CA CYS A 55 -9.17 10.41 -2.92
C CYS A 55 -10.42 9.83 -2.24
N ARG A 56 -11.27 9.12 -2.98
CA ARG A 56 -12.40 8.40 -2.40
C ARG A 56 -11.90 7.15 -1.69
N GLY A 57 -12.53 6.76 -0.58
CA GLY A 57 -12.16 5.53 0.13
C GLY A 57 -12.23 4.26 -0.72
N THR A 58 -13.07 4.24 -1.77
CA THR A 58 -13.13 3.14 -2.75
C THR A 58 -11.88 3.06 -3.62
N GLU A 59 -11.28 4.20 -3.98
CA GLU A 59 -10.06 4.25 -4.79
C GLU A 59 -8.85 3.73 -4.00
N LEU A 60 -8.82 3.94 -2.68
CA LEU A 60 -7.83 3.32 -1.81
C LEU A 60 -7.91 1.78 -1.84
N THR A 61 -9.11 1.22 -1.98
CA THR A 61 -9.33 -0.23 -1.95
C THR A 61 -8.62 -0.93 -3.12
N GLU A 62 -8.53 -0.26 -4.27
CA GLU A 62 -7.85 -0.77 -5.47
C GLU A 62 -6.33 -0.81 -5.30
N VAL A 63 -5.76 0.15 -4.57
CA VAL A 63 -4.31 0.29 -4.39
C VAL A 63 -3.79 -0.63 -3.30
N VAL A 64 -4.47 -0.72 -2.16
CA VAL A 64 -3.98 -1.55 -1.04
C VAL A 64 -4.35 -3.03 -1.16
N HIS A 65 -5.01 -3.42 -2.25
CA HIS A 65 -5.45 -4.80 -2.53
C HIS A 65 -6.22 -5.47 -1.37
N LEU A 66 -6.97 -4.69 -0.60
CA LEU A 66 -7.78 -5.16 0.52
C LEU A 66 -9.26 -5.23 0.16
N SER A 67 -10.05 -5.98 0.92
CA SER A 67 -11.50 -5.86 0.86
C SER A 67 -11.95 -4.47 1.33
N GLN A 68 -13.13 -4.02 0.90
CA GLN A 68 -13.69 -2.73 1.32
C GLN A 68 -13.78 -2.62 2.85
N SER A 69 -14.18 -3.69 3.54
CA SER A 69 -14.26 -3.74 5.00
C SER A 69 -12.89 -3.62 5.66
N ALA A 70 -11.87 -4.25 5.08
CA ALA A 70 -10.50 -4.16 5.58
C ALA A 70 -9.90 -2.77 5.33
N THR A 71 -10.13 -2.17 4.16
CA THR A 71 -9.74 -0.79 3.85
C THR A 71 -10.39 0.21 4.80
N SER A 72 -11.67 0.05 5.12
CA SER A 72 -12.35 0.90 6.11
C SER A 72 -11.69 0.83 7.50
N ARG A 73 -11.28 -0.37 7.94
CA ARG A 73 -10.56 -0.55 9.21
C ARG A 73 -9.16 0.07 9.17
N LEU A 74 -8.44 -0.06 8.05
CA LEU A 74 -7.15 0.59 7.82
C LEU A 74 -7.27 2.10 7.95
N VAL A 75 -8.19 2.72 7.21
CA VAL A 75 -8.44 4.17 7.26
C VAL A 75 -8.82 4.62 8.67
N ALA A 76 -9.70 3.89 9.36
CA ALA A 76 -10.08 4.22 10.73
C ALA A 76 -8.90 4.13 11.72
N ARG A 77 -7.95 3.20 11.51
CA ARG A 77 -6.73 3.14 12.31
C ARG A 77 -5.82 4.34 12.02
N MET A 78 -5.54 4.61 10.75
CA MET A 78 -4.72 5.74 10.33
C MET A 78 -5.30 7.09 10.80
N GLU A 79 -6.63 7.22 10.84
CA GLU A 79 -7.31 8.41 11.36
C GLU A 79 -7.14 8.54 12.88
N ARG A 80 -7.26 7.44 13.64
CA ARG A 80 -6.98 7.44 15.09
C ARG A 80 -5.53 7.81 15.40
N GLU A 81 -4.60 7.47 14.52
CA GLU A 81 -3.19 7.83 14.62
C GLU A 81 -2.89 9.25 14.09
N GLY A 82 -3.91 9.95 13.59
CA GLY A 82 -3.81 11.31 13.09
C GLY A 82 -3.09 11.42 11.75
N LEU A 83 -2.93 10.33 11.01
CA LEU A 83 -2.26 10.30 9.70
C LEU A 83 -3.19 10.75 8.56
N VAL A 84 -4.48 10.45 8.67
CA VAL A 84 -5.50 10.81 7.68
C VAL A 84 -6.70 11.44 8.34
N GLU A 85 -7.52 12.12 7.55
CA GLU A 85 -8.83 12.63 7.95
C GLU A 85 -9.88 12.23 6.90
N ARG A 86 -11.09 11.94 7.39
CA ARG A 86 -12.25 11.68 6.54
C ARG A 86 -13.10 12.94 6.37
N SER A 87 -13.42 13.28 5.14
CA SER A 87 -14.35 14.37 4.82
C SER A 87 -15.54 13.87 4.01
N LEU A 88 -16.74 14.35 4.34
CA LEU A 88 -17.95 14.06 3.57
C LEU A 88 -17.89 14.75 2.21
N CYS A 89 -18.34 14.05 1.17
CA CYS A 89 -18.62 14.66 -0.13
C CYS A 89 -19.94 15.44 -0.06
N GLU A 90 -19.91 16.76 -0.30
CA GLU A 90 -21.10 17.62 -0.25
C GLU A 90 -22.13 17.26 -1.33
N ASP A 91 -21.68 16.77 -2.49
CA ASP A 91 -22.53 16.44 -3.64
C ASP A 91 -23.08 15.00 -3.63
N ASP A 92 -22.47 14.12 -2.86
CA ASP A 92 -22.85 12.70 -2.79
C ASP A 92 -22.64 12.19 -1.37
N ARG A 93 -23.71 12.19 -0.57
CA ARG A 93 -23.74 11.78 0.84
C ARG A 93 -23.30 10.32 1.08
N ARG A 94 -22.98 9.56 0.03
CA ARG A 94 -22.44 8.19 0.12
C ARG A 94 -20.91 8.13 0.00
N GLY A 95 -20.26 9.20 -0.46
CA GLY A 95 -18.81 9.25 -0.67
C GLY A 95 -18.06 9.84 0.52
N VAL A 96 -17.16 9.04 1.12
CA VAL A 96 -16.17 9.52 2.08
C VAL A 96 -14.85 9.73 1.33
N PHE A 97 -14.35 10.96 1.35
CA PHE A 97 -12.99 11.25 0.93
C PHE A 97 -12.04 11.01 2.09
N VAL A 98 -10.84 10.54 1.77
CA VAL A 98 -9.72 10.38 2.70
C VAL A 98 -8.62 11.31 2.24
N ASN A 99 -8.09 12.13 3.15
CA ASN A 99 -6.99 13.04 2.87
C ASN A 99 -5.87 12.82 3.89
N LEU A 100 -4.62 13.08 3.49
CA LEU A 100 -3.51 13.13 4.43
C LEU A 100 -3.64 14.34 5.34
N THR A 101 -3.36 14.13 6.61
CA THR A 101 -2.99 15.24 7.48
C THR A 101 -1.54 15.65 7.22
N ALA A 102 -1.12 16.78 7.81
CA ALA A 102 0.29 17.15 7.82
C ALA A 102 1.18 16.08 8.49
N ALA A 103 0.67 15.34 9.48
CA ALA A 103 1.41 14.25 10.12
C ALA A 103 1.54 13.02 9.20
N GLY A 104 0.47 12.65 8.50
CA GLY A 104 0.51 11.58 7.51
C GLY A 104 1.47 11.88 6.37
N ARG A 105 1.47 13.14 5.88
CA ARG A 105 2.40 13.59 4.86
C ARG A 105 3.86 13.46 5.30
N ARG A 106 4.19 13.92 6.51
CA ARG A 106 5.55 13.75 7.07
C ARG A 106 5.93 12.28 7.20
N ARG A 107 5.03 11.44 7.70
CA ARG A 107 5.29 9.99 7.83
C ARG A 107 5.57 9.34 6.48
N TYR A 108 4.81 9.70 5.43
CA TYR A 108 5.07 9.23 4.07
C TYR A 108 6.46 9.67 3.58
N ASP A 109 6.78 10.95 3.70
CA ASP A 109 8.03 11.53 3.22
C ASP A 109 9.25 10.90 3.94
N GLU A 110 9.13 10.58 5.23
CA GLU A 110 10.15 9.87 6.03
C GLU A 110 10.29 8.38 5.65
N ALA A 111 9.18 7.69 5.40
CA ALA A 111 9.17 6.26 5.10
C ALA A 111 9.56 5.94 3.63
N LYS A 112 9.27 6.85 2.70
CA LYS A 112 9.46 6.65 1.27
C LYS A 112 10.89 6.25 0.88
N PRO A 113 11.96 6.89 1.39
CA PRO A 113 13.32 6.45 1.09
C PRO A 113 13.60 5.01 1.50
N THR A 114 13.10 4.55 2.66
CA THR A 114 13.26 3.15 3.11
C THR A 114 12.53 2.19 2.18
N HIS A 115 11.31 2.53 1.76
CA HIS A 115 10.58 1.72 0.78
C HIS A 115 11.36 1.57 -0.53
N ARG A 116 11.91 2.67 -1.07
CA ARG A 116 12.70 2.64 -2.31
C ARG A 116 14.03 1.89 -2.17
N GLU A 117 14.69 2.02 -1.02
CA GLU A 117 15.91 1.26 -0.67
C GLU A 117 15.64 -0.24 -0.72
N VAL A 118 14.58 -0.71 -0.03
CA VAL A 118 14.23 -2.14 0.02
C VAL A 118 13.86 -2.67 -1.36
N LEU A 119 13.05 -1.92 -2.13
CA LEU A 119 12.73 -2.32 -3.50
C LEU A 119 13.99 -2.48 -4.36
N ALA A 120 14.91 -1.52 -4.31
CA ALA A 120 16.15 -1.59 -5.07
C ALA A 120 17.04 -2.76 -4.61
N GLU A 121 17.13 -3.01 -3.30
CA GLU A 121 17.92 -4.10 -2.74
C GLU A 121 17.38 -5.48 -3.15
N VAL A 122 16.08 -5.70 -2.99
CA VAL A 122 15.47 -7.03 -3.17
C VAL A 122 15.27 -7.35 -4.65
N LEU A 123 14.81 -6.38 -5.46
CA LEU A 123 14.59 -6.60 -6.89
C LEU A 123 15.89 -6.76 -7.67
N ALA A 124 17.00 -6.17 -7.24
CA ALA A 124 18.30 -6.37 -7.88
C ALA A 124 18.88 -7.78 -7.67
N ARG A 125 18.33 -8.56 -6.73
CA ARG A 125 18.74 -9.94 -6.44
C ARG A 125 17.86 -10.99 -7.12
N ALA A 126 16.79 -10.56 -7.78
CA ALA A 126 15.83 -11.39 -8.49
C ALA A 126 16.15 -11.48 -9.97
#